data_AF-A0A355PJT0-F1
#
_entry.id   AF-A0A355PJT0-F1
#
_cell.length_a   1.000
_cell.length_b   1.000
_cell.length_c   1.000
_cell.angle_alpha   90.00
_cell.angle_beta   90.00
_cell.angle_gamma   90.00
#
_symmetry.space_group_name_H-M   'P 1'
#
loop_
_entity.id
_entity.type
_entity.pdbx_description
1 polymer ?
#
loop_
_entity_poly.entity_id
_entity_poly.type
_entity_poly.pdbx_seq_one_letter_code
_entity_poly.pdbx_strand_id
1 'polypeptide(L)'
;MDDTQNTQDQNISPEEVQKKMEAVLAMEGEEGRARREKEDREKKESELISQFELEKKELNKKISEISKSKEELELHWLDLSDKKTELQKILDPILIGETNAEKDVQSKNQEEHATDDPKQRQELEKQRQSLEAEREKLEKEKWTIEDKMAEIEKEMEENKTKYQELLKEEYSIIDKIKEIDKSIESIRK
;
A
#
# COMPACT_ATOMS: atom_id res chain seq x y z
N MET A 1 -63.31 58.43 -8.07
CA MET A 1 -62.39 58.72 -9.18
C MET A 1 -60.99 58.38 -8.74
N ASP A 2 -60.44 57.20 -8.96
CA ASP A 2 -60.97 55.89 -9.32
C ASP A 2 -59.79 54.94 -9.16
N ASP A 3 -60.12 53.72 -8.76
CA ASP A 3 -59.45 52.47 -9.10
C ASP A 3 -57.98 52.29 -8.73
N THR A 4 -57.81 51.91 -7.46
CA THR A 4 -56.91 50.84 -7.02
C THR A 4 -57.13 49.58 -7.88
N GLN A 5 -56.32 49.36 -8.92
CA GLN A 5 -56.20 48.04 -9.54
C GLN A 5 -55.32 47.13 -8.68
N ASN A 6 -56.04 46.44 -7.80
CA ASN A 6 -55.69 45.22 -7.10
C ASN A 6 -55.12 44.18 -8.08
N THR A 7 -53.80 44.02 -8.12
CA THR A 7 -53.16 42.83 -8.69
C THR A 7 -53.53 41.64 -7.82
N GLN A 8 -54.62 40.96 -8.17
CA GLN A 8 -54.96 39.66 -7.64
C GLN A 8 -53.86 38.68 -8.04
N ASP A 9 -52.92 38.44 -7.12
CA ASP A 9 -52.17 37.19 -7.08
C ASP A 9 -53.18 36.05 -6.96
N GLN A 10 -53.58 35.50 -8.11
CA GLN A 10 -54.36 34.28 -8.15
C GLN A 10 -53.49 33.19 -7.54
N ASN A 11 -53.85 32.80 -6.33
CA ASN A 11 -53.31 31.64 -5.63
C ASN A 11 -53.82 30.39 -6.38
N ILE A 12 -53.21 30.11 -7.54
CA ILE A 12 -53.58 28.98 -8.40
C ILE A 12 -53.36 27.71 -7.58
N SER A 13 -54.41 26.91 -7.39
CA SER A 13 -54.29 25.68 -6.62
C SER A 13 -53.34 24.70 -7.34
N PRO A 14 -52.56 23.88 -6.61
CA PRO A 14 -51.67 22.88 -7.23
C PRO A 14 -52.40 21.96 -8.23
N GLU A 15 -53.68 21.68 -7.97
CA GLU A 15 -54.56 20.89 -8.84
C GLU A 15 -54.88 21.58 -10.19
N GLU A 16 -55.06 22.89 -10.21
CA GLU A 16 -55.32 23.65 -11.44
C GLU A 16 -54.05 23.82 -12.29
N VAL A 17 -52.88 23.93 -11.65
CA VAL A 17 -51.58 23.90 -12.33
C VAL A 17 -51.37 22.54 -13.01
N GLN A 18 -51.70 21.45 -12.32
CA GLN A 18 -51.56 20.10 -12.84
C GLN A 18 -52.52 19.81 -14.01
N LYS A 19 -53.80 20.20 -13.89
CA LYS A 19 -54.77 20.11 -14.99
C LYS A 19 -54.37 20.94 -16.22
N LYS A 20 -53.80 22.13 -16.03
CA LYS A 20 -53.26 22.95 -17.13
C LYS A 20 -52.05 22.28 -17.79
N MET A 21 -51.16 21.68 -17.01
CA MET A 21 -49.99 20.96 -17.53
C MET A 21 -50.42 19.73 -18.35
N GLU A 22 -51.39 18.94 -17.87
CA GLU A 22 -51.96 17.79 -18.58
C GLU A 22 -52.66 18.20 -19.89
N ALA A 23 -53.39 19.31 -19.91
CA ALA A 23 -54.02 19.82 -21.12
C ALA A 23 -52.99 20.29 -22.17
N VAL A 24 -51.88 20.92 -21.72
CA VAL A 24 -50.76 21.30 -22.60
C VAL A 24 -50.06 20.04 -23.16
N LEU A 25 -49.83 19.02 -22.33
CA LEU A 25 -49.29 17.72 -22.73
C LEU A 25 -50.15 17.04 -23.81
N ALA A 26 -51.48 17.11 -23.70
CA ALA A 26 -52.42 16.51 -24.65
C ALA A 26 -52.54 17.29 -25.98
N MET A 27 -52.27 18.60 -25.99
CA MET A 27 -52.29 19.45 -27.19
C MET A 27 -50.95 19.49 -27.94
N GLU A 28 -49.87 18.99 -27.35
CA GLU A 28 -48.60 18.83 -28.05
C GLU A 28 -48.74 17.75 -29.14
N GLY A 29 -48.69 18.21 -30.39
CA GLY A 29 -48.59 17.34 -31.55
C GLY A 29 -47.33 16.47 -31.53
N GLU A 30 -47.10 15.75 -32.62
CA GLU A 30 -46.00 14.79 -32.75
C GLU A 30 -44.60 15.40 -32.53
N GLU A 31 -44.39 16.64 -33.00
CA GLU A 31 -43.12 17.37 -32.82
C GLU A 31 -42.82 17.74 -31.35
N GLY A 32 -43.84 18.10 -30.56
CA GLY A 32 -43.68 18.42 -29.13
C GLY A 32 -43.40 17.18 -28.29
N ARG A 33 -44.08 16.06 -28.60
CA ARG A 33 -43.77 14.75 -28.01
C ARG A 33 -42.33 14.33 -28.32
N ALA A 34 -41.90 14.42 -29.58
CA ALA A 34 -40.53 14.10 -29.98
C ALA A 34 -39.48 15.01 -29.31
N ARG A 35 -39.76 16.32 -29.15
CA ARG A 35 -38.85 17.25 -28.46
C ARG A 35 -38.68 16.90 -26.98
N ARG A 36 -39.78 16.61 -26.27
CA ARG A 36 -39.71 16.19 -24.86
C ARG A 36 -39.00 14.86 -24.68
N GLU A 37 -39.30 13.86 -25.51
CA GLU A 37 -38.60 12.57 -25.45
C GLU A 37 -37.10 12.72 -25.66
N LYS A 38 -36.68 13.66 -26.53
CA LYS A 38 -35.28 14.01 -26.72
C LYS A 38 -34.68 14.71 -25.50
N GLU A 39 -35.35 15.74 -24.96
CA GLU A 39 -34.90 16.46 -23.75
C GLU A 39 -34.80 15.53 -22.53
N ASP A 40 -35.75 14.62 -22.34
CA ASP A 40 -35.75 13.64 -21.25
C ASP A 40 -34.63 12.60 -21.43
N ARG A 41 -34.31 12.24 -22.67
CA ARG A 41 -33.17 11.36 -22.98
C ARG A 41 -31.85 12.06 -22.67
N GLU A 42 -31.67 13.30 -23.15
CA GLU A 42 -30.47 14.10 -22.91
C GLU A 42 -30.25 14.35 -21.41
N LYS A 43 -31.31 14.60 -20.63
CA LYS A 43 -31.23 14.70 -19.17
C LYS A 43 -30.75 13.42 -18.52
N LYS A 44 -31.33 12.27 -18.89
CA LYS A 44 -30.93 10.96 -18.35
C LYS A 44 -29.47 10.63 -18.70
N GLU A 45 -29.05 10.91 -19.93
CA GLU A 45 -27.67 10.73 -20.37
C GLU A 45 -26.72 11.64 -19.61
N SER A 46 -27.07 12.91 -19.41
CA SER A 46 -26.28 13.86 -18.62
C SER A 46 -26.18 13.47 -17.14
N GLU A 47 -27.26 12.98 -16.54
CA GLU A 47 -27.27 12.48 -15.17
C GLU A 47 -26.36 11.25 -15.02
N LEU A 48 -26.43 10.32 -15.97
CA LEU A 48 -25.61 9.12 -15.99
C LEU A 48 -24.12 9.45 -16.17
N ILE A 49 -23.77 10.37 -17.06
CA ILE A 49 -22.40 10.87 -17.21
C ILE A 49 -21.91 11.50 -15.90
N SER A 50 -22.75 12.30 -15.24
CA SER A 50 -22.37 12.93 -13.97
C SER A 50 -22.09 11.90 -12.87
N GLN A 51 -22.88 10.82 -12.80
CA GLN A 51 -22.64 9.70 -11.87
C GLN A 51 -21.29 9.02 -12.15
N PHE A 52 -20.99 8.74 -13.43
CA PHE A 52 -19.72 8.16 -13.83
C PHE A 52 -18.51 9.06 -13.53
N GLU A 53 -18.64 10.38 -13.73
CA GLU A 53 -17.59 11.34 -13.39
C GLU A 53 -17.34 11.42 -11.88
N LEU A 54 -18.40 11.34 -11.06
CA LEU A 54 -18.29 11.25 -9.61
C LEU A 54 -17.59 9.96 -9.18
N GLU A 55 -17.97 8.82 -9.74
CA GLU A 55 -17.33 7.54 -9.45
C GLU A 55 -15.84 7.58 -9.83
N LYS A 56 -15.51 8.09 -11.02
CA LYS A 56 -14.12 8.27 -11.46
C LYS A 56 -13.34 9.17 -10.50
N LYS A 57 -13.95 10.23 -9.97
CA LYS A 57 -13.31 11.10 -8.98
C LYS A 57 -13.00 10.35 -7.68
N GLU A 58 -13.91 9.54 -7.18
CA GLU A 58 -13.68 8.73 -5.97
C GLU A 58 -12.60 7.65 -6.21
N LEU A 59 -12.59 7.00 -7.37
CA LEU A 59 -11.54 6.05 -7.75
C LEU A 59 -10.17 6.72 -7.84
N ASN A 60 -10.08 7.95 -8.37
CA ASN A 60 -8.82 8.71 -8.40
C ASN A 60 -8.34 9.09 -6.99
N LYS A 61 -9.24 9.40 -6.05
CA LYS A 61 -8.85 9.62 -4.65
C LYS A 61 -8.23 8.35 -4.05
N LYS A 62 -8.84 7.18 -4.29
CA LYS A 62 -8.29 5.90 -3.84
C LYS A 62 -6.90 5.63 -4.41
N ILE A 63 -6.65 5.93 -5.70
CA ILE A 63 -5.31 5.82 -6.28
C ILE A 63 -4.32 6.73 -5.53
N SER A 64 -4.71 7.95 -5.17
CA SER A 64 -3.85 8.85 -4.42
C SER A 64 -3.55 8.34 -3.00
N GLU A 65 -4.53 7.70 -2.34
CA GLU A 65 -4.35 7.06 -1.04
C GLU A 65 -3.41 5.86 -1.13
N ILE A 66 -3.63 4.97 -2.11
CA ILE A 66 -2.74 3.83 -2.41
C ILE A 66 -1.32 4.31 -2.68
N SER A 67 -1.15 5.40 -3.43
CA SER A 67 0.17 5.97 -3.73
C SER A 67 0.91 6.38 -2.47
N LYS A 68 0.23 7.00 -1.49
CA LYS A 68 0.82 7.36 -0.20
C LYS A 68 1.20 6.13 0.61
N SER A 69 0.32 5.13 0.68
CA SER A 69 0.61 3.88 1.40
C SER A 69 1.77 3.12 0.76
N LYS A 70 1.92 3.14 -0.57
CA LYS A 70 3.10 2.59 -1.26
C LYS A 70 4.38 3.32 -0.87
N GLU A 71 4.37 4.65 -0.85
CA GLU A 71 5.52 5.46 -0.43
C GLU A 71 5.94 5.13 1.02
N GLU A 72 4.98 4.99 1.94
CA GLU A 72 5.26 4.57 3.32
C GLU A 72 5.93 3.20 3.39
N LEU A 73 5.46 2.22 2.60
CA LEU A 73 6.07 0.89 2.52
C LEU A 73 7.47 0.91 1.87
N GLU A 74 7.71 1.80 0.90
CA GLU A 74 9.01 1.99 0.26
C GLU A 74 10.03 2.58 1.25
N LEU A 75 9.64 3.60 2.01
CA LEU A 75 10.47 4.16 3.07
C LEU A 75 10.78 3.11 4.16
N HIS A 76 9.75 2.37 4.59
CA HIS A 76 9.93 1.31 5.57
C HIS A 76 10.87 0.20 5.06
N TRP A 77 10.80 -0.15 3.77
CA TRP A 77 11.73 -1.09 3.16
C TRP A 77 13.18 -0.59 3.20
N LEU A 78 13.40 0.70 2.90
CA LEU A 78 14.73 1.31 2.98
C LEU A 78 15.28 1.23 4.41
N ASP A 79 14.48 1.59 5.41
CA ASP A 79 14.88 1.51 6.82
C ASP A 79 15.28 0.08 7.23
N LEU A 80 14.49 -0.93 6.81
CA LEU A 80 14.79 -2.34 7.09
C LEU A 80 16.07 -2.79 6.37
N SER A 81 16.26 -2.37 5.13
CA SER A 81 17.45 -2.66 4.33
C SER A 81 18.72 -2.06 4.97
N ASP A 82 18.63 -0.83 5.46
CA ASP A 82 19.73 -0.15 6.15
C ASP A 82 20.08 -0.86 7.45
N LYS A 83 19.09 -1.17 8.29
CA LYS A 83 19.27 -1.97 9.52
C LYS A 83 19.92 -3.32 9.24
N LYS A 84 19.48 -4.03 8.20
CA LYS A 84 20.07 -5.30 7.79
C LYS A 84 21.55 -5.13 7.42
N THR A 85 21.87 -4.07 6.67
CA THR A 85 23.24 -3.76 6.26
C THR A 85 24.12 -3.40 7.46
N GLU A 86 23.59 -2.67 8.44
CA GLU A 86 24.29 -2.37 9.70
C GLU A 86 24.56 -3.64 10.52
N LEU A 87 23.58 -4.54 10.65
CA LEU A 87 23.78 -5.83 11.32
C LEU A 87 24.82 -6.68 10.60
N GLN A 88 24.83 -6.70 9.26
CA GLN A 88 25.84 -7.42 8.48
C GLN A 88 27.26 -6.91 8.78
N LYS A 89 27.44 -5.58 8.86
CA LYS A 89 28.73 -4.97 9.21
C LYS A 89 29.22 -5.36 10.61
N ILE A 90 28.31 -5.70 11.52
CA ILE A 90 28.63 -6.19 12.86
C ILE A 90 28.89 -7.71 12.84
N LEU A 91 28.14 -8.46 12.02
CA LEU A 91 28.27 -9.91 11.89
C LEU A 91 29.60 -10.33 11.24
N ASP A 92 30.02 -9.64 10.18
CA ASP A 92 31.25 -9.94 9.44
C ASP A 92 32.50 -10.04 10.34
N PRO A 93 32.83 -9.05 11.20
CA PRO A 93 33.98 -9.16 12.09
C PRO A 93 33.82 -10.26 13.14
N ILE A 94 32.59 -10.59 13.58
CA ILE A 94 32.34 -11.68 14.53
C ILE A 94 32.65 -13.02 13.87
N LEU A 95 32.21 -13.23 12.62
CA LEU A 95 32.52 -14.45 11.86
C LEU A 95 34.03 -14.64 11.65
N ILE A 96 34.73 -13.55 11.34
CA ILE A 96 36.20 -13.57 11.21
C ILE A 96 36.84 -13.91 12.57
N GLY A 97 36.36 -13.30 13.65
CA GLY A 97 36.81 -13.56 15.01
C GLY A 97 36.62 -15.02 15.43
N GLU A 98 35.42 -15.57 15.21
CA GLU A 98 35.06 -16.97 15.49
C GLU A 98 36.00 -17.93 14.74
N THR A 99 36.22 -17.69 13.45
CA THR A 99 37.11 -18.49 12.61
C THR A 99 38.57 -18.44 13.09
N ASN A 100 39.04 -17.28 13.54
CA ASN A 100 40.40 -17.13 14.06
C ASN A 100 40.55 -17.84 15.42
N ALA A 101 39.58 -17.66 16.33
CA ALA A 101 39.56 -18.34 17.62
C ALA A 101 39.54 -19.87 17.44
N GLU A 102 38.77 -20.40 16.49
CA GLU A 102 38.75 -21.84 16.18
C GLU A 102 40.13 -22.35 15.71
N LYS A 103 40.82 -21.61 14.84
CA LYS A 103 42.19 -21.95 14.41
C LYS A 103 43.18 -21.94 15.57
N ASP A 104 43.08 -20.95 16.45
CA ASP A 104 43.97 -20.83 17.61
C ASP A 104 43.71 -21.97 18.62
N VAL A 105 42.44 -22.34 18.84
CA VAL A 105 42.07 -23.52 19.64
C VAL A 105 42.69 -24.79 19.04
N GLN A 106 42.58 -24.99 17.72
CA GLN A 106 43.16 -26.15 17.05
C GLN A 106 44.68 -26.18 17.17
N SER A 107 45.36 -25.04 16.99
CA SER A 107 46.81 -24.93 17.17
C SER A 107 47.23 -25.27 18.60
N LYS A 108 46.53 -24.73 19.61
CA LYS A 108 46.84 -24.99 21.02
C LYS A 108 46.59 -26.44 21.42
N ASN A 109 45.54 -27.06 20.88
CA ASN A 109 45.28 -28.48 21.09
C ASN A 109 46.40 -29.38 20.50
N GLN A 110 46.92 -29.02 19.32
CA GLN A 110 48.06 -29.74 18.72
C GLN A 110 49.35 -29.55 19.54
N GLU A 111 49.64 -28.32 19.97
CA GLU A 111 50.79 -28.02 20.85
C GLU A 111 50.69 -28.80 22.18
N GLU A 112 49.51 -28.87 22.78
CA GLU A 112 49.26 -29.60 24.02
C GLU A 112 49.55 -31.10 23.84
N HIS A 113 49.01 -31.72 22.79
CA HIS A 113 49.24 -33.14 22.49
C HIS A 113 50.70 -33.47 22.18
N ALA A 114 51.46 -32.53 21.62
CA ALA A 114 52.88 -32.69 21.33
C ALA A 114 53.79 -32.40 22.53
N THR A 115 53.27 -31.87 23.64
CA THR A 115 54.07 -31.45 24.80
C THR A 115 54.20 -32.57 25.84
N ASP A 116 55.43 -33.05 26.08
CA ASP A 116 55.71 -34.10 27.06
C ASP A 116 55.77 -33.61 28.51
N ASP A 117 56.14 -32.34 28.75
CA ASP A 117 56.20 -31.77 30.10
C ASP A 117 54.79 -31.52 30.66
N PRO A 118 54.40 -32.17 31.78
CA PRO A 118 53.07 -31.99 32.35
C PRO A 118 52.73 -30.56 32.76
N LYS A 119 53.73 -29.77 33.21
CA LYS A 119 53.49 -28.38 33.63
C LYS A 119 53.19 -27.49 32.44
N GLN A 120 54.00 -27.59 31.39
CA GLN A 120 53.77 -26.86 30.14
C GLN A 120 52.46 -27.29 29.47
N ARG A 121 52.13 -28.58 29.47
CA ARG A 121 50.85 -29.08 28.97
C ARG A 121 49.65 -28.48 29.71
N GLN A 122 49.72 -28.39 31.03
CA GLN A 122 48.65 -27.78 31.84
C GLN A 122 48.47 -26.29 31.53
N GLU A 123 49.54 -25.56 31.21
CA GLU A 123 49.46 -24.15 30.80
C GLU A 123 48.82 -24.01 29.41
N LEU A 124 49.17 -24.87 28.46
CA LEU A 124 48.56 -24.91 27.13
C LEU A 124 47.06 -25.23 27.21
N GLU A 125 46.65 -26.17 28.06
CA GLU A 125 45.23 -26.50 28.28
C GLU A 125 44.46 -25.29 28.82
N LYS A 126 45.02 -24.52 29.77
CA LYS A 126 44.38 -23.29 30.25
C LYS A 126 44.22 -22.25 29.15
N GLN A 127 45.24 -22.08 28.30
CA GLN A 127 45.18 -21.17 27.15
C GLN A 127 44.10 -21.63 26.16
N ARG A 128 44.06 -22.92 25.84
CA ARG A 128 43.04 -23.53 24.96
C ARG A 128 41.64 -23.33 25.52
N GLN A 129 41.42 -23.56 26.81
CA GLN A 129 40.14 -23.32 27.48
C GLN A 129 39.71 -21.85 27.44
N SER A 130 40.66 -20.91 27.59
CA SER A 130 40.37 -19.47 27.47
C SER A 130 39.92 -19.09 26.06
N LEU A 131 40.58 -19.64 25.03
CA LEU A 131 40.21 -19.40 23.63
C LEU A 131 38.87 -20.04 23.27
N GLU A 132 38.58 -21.23 23.81
CA GLU A 132 37.29 -21.89 23.63
C GLU A 132 36.16 -21.04 24.23
N ALA A 133 36.36 -20.48 25.42
CA ALA A 133 35.40 -19.58 26.06
C ALA A 133 35.18 -18.29 25.24
N GLU A 134 36.23 -17.76 24.61
CA GLU A 134 36.11 -16.62 23.67
C GLU A 134 35.31 -17.01 22.42
N ARG A 135 35.60 -18.17 21.82
CA ARG A 135 34.84 -18.69 20.66
C ARG A 135 33.36 -18.85 20.98
N GLU A 136 33.03 -19.47 22.12
CA GLU A 136 31.64 -19.63 22.56
C GLU A 136 30.92 -18.29 22.78
N LYS A 137 31.65 -17.25 23.20
CA LYS A 137 31.09 -15.91 23.35
C LYS A 137 30.76 -15.29 21.99
N LEU A 138 31.70 -15.38 21.04
CA LEU A 138 31.49 -14.91 19.66
C LEU A 138 30.34 -15.66 18.97
N GLU A 139 30.23 -16.96 19.18
CA GLU A 139 29.15 -17.81 18.66
C GLU A 139 27.77 -17.34 19.19
N LYS A 140 27.66 -17.03 20.49
CA LYS A 140 26.43 -16.48 21.07
C LYS A 140 26.07 -15.10 20.51
N GLU A 141 27.06 -14.24 20.33
CA GLU A 141 26.87 -12.91 19.74
C GLU A 141 26.41 -13.02 18.28
N LYS A 142 27.02 -13.92 17.50
CA LYS A 142 26.62 -14.24 16.13
C LYS A 142 25.16 -14.66 16.05
N TRP A 143 24.75 -15.65 16.85
CA TRP A 143 23.37 -16.15 16.83
C TRP A 143 22.36 -15.04 17.16
N THR A 144 22.68 -14.19 18.12
CA THR A 144 21.84 -13.04 18.49
C THR A 144 21.66 -12.05 17.33
N ILE A 145 22.68 -11.87 16.49
CA ILE A 145 22.61 -10.99 15.31
C ILE A 145 21.86 -11.68 14.17
N GLU A 146 22.14 -12.96 13.93
CA GLU A 146 21.44 -13.77 12.93
C GLU A 146 19.93 -13.83 13.19
N ASP A 147 19.52 -13.99 14.45
CA ASP A 147 18.10 -13.97 14.85
C ASP A 147 17.44 -12.61 14.50
N LYS A 148 18.10 -11.49 14.82
CA LYS A 148 17.61 -10.14 14.46
C LYS A 148 17.54 -9.94 12.95
N MET A 149 18.50 -10.47 12.20
CA MET A 149 18.48 -10.41 10.74
C MET A 149 17.31 -11.23 10.18
N ALA A 150 17.02 -12.40 10.75
CA ALA A 150 15.87 -13.22 10.35
C ALA A 150 14.53 -12.52 10.63
N GLU A 151 14.40 -11.81 11.76
CA GLU A 151 13.24 -10.99 12.07
C GLU A 151 13.05 -9.87 11.02
N ILE A 152 14.12 -9.14 10.68
CA ILE A 152 14.09 -8.11 9.64
C ILE A 152 13.70 -8.69 8.29
N GLU A 153 14.25 -9.85 7.91
CA GLU A 153 13.91 -10.50 6.64
C GLU A 153 12.43 -10.89 6.56
N LYS A 154 11.86 -11.35 7.67
CA LYS A 154 10.42 -11.62 7.76
C LYS A 154 9.60 -10.34 7.59
N GLU A 155 9.96 -9.26 8.27
CA GLU A 155 9.29 -7.97 8.14
C GLU A 155 9.38 -7.42 6.71
N MET A 156 10.53 -7.59 6.05
CA MET A 156 10.73 -7.23 4.65
C MET A 156 9.75 -8.01 3.75
N GLU A 157 9.64 -9.34 3.91
CA GLU A 157 8.73 -10.13 3.07
C GLU A 157 7.25 -9.77 3.32
N GLU A 158 6.86 -9.46 4.55
CA GLU A 158 5.54 -8.93 4.87
C GLU A 158 5.29 -7.57 4.19
N ASN A 159 6.27 -6.66 4.24
CA ASN A 159 6.21 -5.35 3.59
C ASN A 159 6.03 -5.47 2.07
N LYS A 160 6.79 -6.38 1.45
CA LYS A 160 6.70 -6.70 0.01
C LYS A 160 5.34 -7.28 -0.36
N THR A 161 4.78 -8.15 0.47
CA THR A 161 3.44 -8.72 0.24
C THR A 161 2.38 -7.62 0.24
N LYS A 162 2.40 -6.73 1.23
CA LYS A 162 1.48 -5.57 1.31
C LYS A 162 1.63 -4.65 0.09
N TYR A 163 2.85 -4.38 -0.35
CA TYR A 163 3.11 -3.58 -1.54
C TYR A 163 2.51 -4.20 -2.80
N GLN A 164 2.65 -5.52 -2.97
CA GLN A 164 2.06 -6.25 -4.10
C GLN A 164 0.53 -6.24 -4.09
N GLU A 165 -0.09 -6.27 -2.91
CA GLU A 165 -1.55 -6.14 -2.78
C GLU A 165 -2.02 -4.76 -3.23
N LEU A 166 -1.34 -3.69 -2.80
CA LEU A 166 -1.63 -2.32 -3.23
C LEU A 166 -1.48 -2.14 -4.74
N LEU A 167 -0.46 -2.75 -5.37
CA LEU A 167 -0.31 -2.73 -6.82
C LEU A 167 -1.48 -3.42 -7.54
N LYS A 168 -1.94 -4.57 -7.05
CA LYS A 168 -3.10 -5.27 -7.62
C LYS A 168 -4.36 -4.43 -7.51
N GLU A 169 -4.57 -3.79 -6.37
CA GLU A 169 -5.70 -2.89 -6.15
C GLU A 169 -5.65 -1.69 -7.10
N GLU A 170 -4.49 -1.03 -7.22
CA GLU A 170 -4.27 0.08 -8.14
C GLU A 170 -4.59 -0.30 -9.59
N TYR A 171 -4.09 -1.45 -10.07
CA TYR A 171 -4.40 -1.91 -11.42
C TYR A 171 -5.90 -2.18 -11.62
N SER A 172 -6.56 -2.79 -10.64
CA SER A 172 -8.02 -3.01 -10.70
C SER A 172 -8.79 -1.69 -10.77
N ILE A 173 -8.38 -0.67 -10.01
CA ILE A 173 -9.01 0.65 -10.04
C ILE A 173 -8.76 1.34 -11.39
N ILE A 174 -7.54 1.28 -11.91
CA ILE A 174 -7.20 1.85 -13.23
C ILE A 174 -8.07 1.22 -14.33
N ASP A 175 -8.28 -0.09 -14.29
CA ASP A 175 -9.13 -0.76 -15.28
C ASP A 175 -10.60 -0.36 -15.16
N LYS A 176 -11.13 -0.20 -13.94
CA LYS A 176 -12.47 0.37 -13.73
C LYS A 176 -12.61 1.78 -14.28
N ILE A 177 -11.60 2.63 -14.09
CA ILE A 177 -11.59 3.98 -14.67
C ILE A 177 -11.66 3.92 -16.20
N LYS A 178 -10.93 3.01 -16.84
CA LYS A 178 -10.99 2.82 -18.30
C LYS A 178 -12.37 2.34 -18.77
N GLU A 179 -13.03 1.47 -18.01
CA GLU A 179 -14.39 1.01 -18.31
C GLU A 179 -15.41 2.14 -18.20
N ILE A 180 -15.29 2.98 -17.17
CA ILE A 180 -16.08 4.20 -17.00
C ILE A 180 -15.87 5.15 -18.19
N ASP A 181 -14.61 5.38 -18.60
CA ASP A 181 -14.29 6.26 -19.73
C ASP A 181 -14.90 5.77 -21.04
N LYS A 182 -14.86 4.46 -21.30
CA LYS A 182 -15.53 3.85 -22.46
C LYS A 182 -17.06 4.01 -22.40
N SER A 183 -17.64 3.89 -21.20
CA SER A 183 -19.08 4.05 -20.99
C SER A 183 -19.52 5.48 -21.26
N ILE A 184 -18.79 6.47 -20.76
CA ILE A 184 -19.02 7.89 -21.05
C ILE A 184 -18.89 8.17 -22.56
N GLU A 185 -17.85 7.65 -23.22
CA GLU A 185 -17.65 7.84 -24.66
C GLU A 185 -18.80 7.24 -25.48
N SER A 186 -19.34 6.09 -25.05
CA SER A 186 -20.50 5.46 -25.70
C SER A 186 -21.79 6.27 -25.53
N ILE A 187 -21.96 6.99 -24.42
CA ILE A 187 -23.14 7.83 -24.19
C ILE A 187 -23.04 9.13 -25.00
N ARG A 188 -21.82 9.65 -25.20
CA ARG A 188 -21.58 10.89 -25.96
C ARG A 188 -21.64 10.72 -27.48
N LYS A 189 -21.69 9.48 -27.99
CA LYS A 189 -21.76 9.15 -29.42
C LYS A 189 -23.20 9.02 -29.89
#